data_AF-A0A1Y2AMP2-F1
#
_entry.id   AF-A0A1Y2AMP2-F1
#
_cell.length_a   1.000
_cell.length_b   1.000
_cell.length_c   1.000
_cell.angle_alpha   90.00
_cell.angle_beta   90.00
_cell.angle_gamma   90.00
#
_symmetry.space_group_name_H-M   'P 1'
#
loop_
_entity.id
_entity.type
_entity.pdbx_description
1 polymer ?
#
loop_
_entity_poly.entity_id
_entity_poly.type
_entity_poly.pdbx_seq_one_letter_code
_entity_poly.pdbx_strand_id
1 'polypeptide(L)'
;NTTNTQTEHPPVKSLTLVIAPFDGVADTSGSKTAKQLRLSATYFTHARHSDLVLEAKGVLVHELVHVLQFDGAIVDDKSTANGGFIEGLADYIRLYHNLNPKHWRHELDPPLPSDQWDRGYEHTAYFLRWAEKDYPHLAKRINLLLRDVEWSDNLFLALTDKSVETLWAEYLASFGLSKSFKNEFGWPNPTIRFESRVPSDAASNPFTQLYPTIADAITTFATLSQKVVTTLYATPTQSPSHVQSIHLILREMDGVAHCTGPHTHKEIHLSLQYLQSFLSTHSLQELRDEVEGVLVHELTHVWQYSCSGFPGGLLEGVADWVRLTAGHMPLHWAPKRNVDVKWDTGYATTAFFLKWIDARVYSAGSTNTDRGDGDGENAVPFVQKLNVYINSLAQWNEEKVFTELAGETVDMLWIQYCAEELETNETTPEQIQEDNAALVRDLKTILAAIENPETDPAVLMRISRVLRSGIKVAIKELDAK
;
A
#
# COMPACT_ATOMS: atom_id res chain seq x y z
N ASN A 1 -61.86 -7.70 -18.56
CA ASN A 1 -61.40 -6.60 -19.44
C ASN A 1 -61.62 -5.25 -18.80
N THR A 2 -60.67 -4.83 -17.98
CA THR A 2 -60.36 -3.42 -17.70
C THR A 2 -58.86 -3.37 -17.47
N THR A 3 -58.10 -3.45 -18.56
CA THR A 3 -56.68 -3.10 -18.59
C THR A 3 -56.61 -1.62 -18.26
N ASN A 4 -56.40 -1.32 -16.98
CA ASN A 4 -56.07 0.02 -16.53
C ASN A 4 -54.68 0.32 -17.09
N THR A 5 -54.61 1.00 -18.24
CA THR A 5 -53.35 1.49 -18.81
C THR A 5 -52.88 2.65 -17.93
N GLN A 6 -52.34 2.32 -16.76
CA GLN A 6 -51.66 3.30 -15.93
C GLN A 6 -50.42 3.77 -16.68
N THR A 7 -50.25 5.09 -16.77
CA THR A 7 -49.15 5.71 -17.52
C THR A 7 -47.80 5.34 -16.88
N GLU A 8 -46.78 5.10 -17.71
CA GLU A 8 -45.40 4.84 -17.27
C GLU A 8 -44.66 6.11 -16.81
N HIS A 9 -45.33 7.26 -16.86
CA HIS A 9 -44.78 8.56 -16.46
C HIS A 9 -45.70 9.26 -15.44
N PRO A 10 -45.16 10.15 -14.60
CA PRO A 10 -45.95 11.01 -13.73
C PRO A 10 -46.95 11.88 -14.52
N PRO A 11 -48.06 12.32 -13.91
CA PRO A 11 -49.13 13.05 -14.59
C PRO A 11 -48.83 14.57 -14.74
N VAL A 12 -47.60 14.93 -15.09
CA VAL A 12 -47.19 16.34 -15.27
C VAL A 12 -47.86 16.91 -16.52
N LYS A 13 -48.54 18.05 -16.37
CA LYS A 13 -49.27 18.75 -17.44
C LYS A 13 -48.60 20.06 -17.85
N SER A 14 -47.85 20.68 -16.95
CA SER A 14 -47.13 21.92 -17.23
C SER A 14 -45.79 21.97 -16.51
N LEU A 15 -44.77 22.47 -17.19
CA LEU A 15 -43.45 22.76 -16.65
C LEU A 15 -43.09 24.21 -16.92
N THR A 16 -42.67 24.93 -15.89
CA THR A 16 -42.15 26.31 -16.01
C THR A 16 -40.67 26.33 -15.69
N LEU A 17 -39.85 26.83 -16.62
CA LEU A 17 -38.42 27.10 -16.39
C LEU A 17 -38.25 28.57 -15.98
N VAL A 18 -37.58 28.79 -14.84
CA VAL A 18 -37.24 30.12 -14.34
C VAL A 18 -35.72 30.21 -14.21
N ILE A 19 -35.14 31.26 -14.79
CA ILE A 19 -33.72 31.58 -14.59
C ILE A 19 -33.67 32.86 -13.76
N ALA A 20 -33.12 32.77 -12.55
CA ALA A 20 -33.09 33.88 -11.60
C ALA A 20 -31.83 33.82 -10.72
N PRO A 21 -31.36 34.95 -10.18
CA PRO A 21 -30.25 34.93 -9.22
C PRO A 21 -30.72 34.38 -7.87
N PHE A 22 -30.06 33.33 -7.37
CA PHE A 22 -30.25 32.77 -6.02
C PHE A 22 -29.05 31.92 -5.59
N ASP A 23 -28.96 31.60 -4.30
CA ASP A 23 -27.91 30.74 -3.74
C ASP A 23 -28.24 29.26 -3.97
N GLY A 24 -27.29 28.51 -4.53
CA GLY A 24 -27.47 27.13 -4.96
C GLY A 24 -27.33 26.96 -6.48
N VAL A 25 -27.57 25.75 -6.98
CA VAL A 25 -27.38 25.40 -8.40
C VAL A 25 -28.72 25.47 -9.15
N ALA A 26 -29.68 24.66 -8.70
CA ALA A 26 -31.02 24.57 -9.25
C ALA A 26 -31.97 23.93 -8.22
N ASP A 27 -33.28 24.03 -8.47
CA ASP A 27 -34.28 23.27 -7.73
C ASP A 27 -35.55 23.01 -8.57
N THR A 28 -36.21 21.90 -8.26
CA THR A 28 -37.51 21.52 -8.81
C THR A 28 -38.57 21.52 -7.72
N SER A 29 -39.68 22.20 -7.98
CA SER A 29 -40.80 22.35 -7.05
C SER A 29 -42.16 22.28 -7.75
N GLY A 30 -43.24 22.38 -6.98
CA GLY A 30 -44.61 22.42 -7.49
C GLY A 30 -45.42 21.14 -7.25
N SER A 31 -46.63 21.13 -7.80
CA SER A 31 -47.60 20.03 -7.64
C SER A 31 -47.32 18.84 -8.56
N LYS A 32 -48.03 17.73 -8.37
CA LYS A 32 -47.94 16.54 -9.23
C LYS A 32 -48.27 16.83 -10.71
N THR A 33 -49.09 17.83 -11.00
CA THR A 33 -49.52 18.17 -12.37
C THR A 33 -48.86 19.42 -12.93
N ALA A 34 -48.23 20.25 -12.10
CA ALA A 34 -47.60 21.51 -12.50
C ALA A 34 -46.30 21.70 -11.73
N LYS A 35 -45.17 21.63 -12.45
CA LYS A 35 -43.82 21.70 -11.90
C LYS A 35 -43.13 23.00 -12.31
N GLN A 36 -42.23 23.47 -11.45
CA GLN A 36 -41.35 24.60 -11.71
C GLN A 36 -39.90 24.15 -11.52
N LEU A 37 -39.05 24.47 -12.48
CA LEU A 37 -37.61 24.31 -12.43
C LEU A 37 -36.98 25.69 -12.32
N ARG A 38 -36.11 25.90 -11.32
CA ARG A 38 -35.33 27.13 -11.18
C ARG A 38 -33.86 26.84 -11.44
N LEU A 39 -33.22 27.65 -12.29
CA LEU A 39 -31.77 27.63 -12.52
C LEU A 39 -31.13 28.90 -11.95
N SER A 40 -30.05 28.73 -11.19
CA SER A 40 -29.36 29.86 -10.58
C SER A 40 -28.51 30.62 -11.60
N ALA A 41 -28.94 31.83 -11.94
CA ALA A 41 -28.12 32.76 -12.71
C ALA A 41 -26.80 33.08 -11.99
N THR A 42 -26.79 33.06 -10.64
CA THR A 42 -25.58 33.29 -9.83
C THR A 42 -24.56 32.17 -10.03
N TYR A 43 -24.99 30.90 -10.01
CA TYR A 43 -24.12 29.74 -10.23
C TYR A 43 -23.45 29.79 -11.61
N PHE A 44 -24.23 30.06 -12.65
CA PHE A 44 -23.72 30.10 -14.02
C PHE A 44 -22.88 31.34 -14.35
N THR A 45 -22.92 32.38 -13.52
CA THR A 45 -22.11 33.61 -13.70
C THR A 45 -20.83 33.61 -12.86
N HIS A 46 -20.79 32.92 -11.71
CA HIS A 46 -19.66 32.98 -10.77
C HIS A 46 -18.77 31.74 -10.74
N ALA A 47 -19.26 30.57 -11.15
CA ALA A 47 -18.43 29.38 -11.18
C ALA A 47 -17.55 29.33 -12.45
N ARG A 48 -16.28 28.98 -12.28
CA ARG A 48 -15.33 28.76 -13.39
C ARG A 48 -15.69 27.43 -14.07
N HIS A 49 -16.64 27.49 -14.99
CA HIS A 49 -17.05 26.33 -15.77
C HIS A 49 -16.06 26.10 -16.91
N SER A 50 -15.44 24.91 -16.94
CA SER A 50 -14.58 24.52 -18.06
C SER A 50 -15.36 24.33 -19.37
N ASP A 51 -16.66 24.04 -19.26
CA ASP A 51 -17.63 23.99 -20.36
C ASP A 51 -19.02 24.36 -19.81
N LEU A 52 -19.39 25.63 -19.97
CA LEU A 52 -20.65 26.17 -19.45
C LEU A 52 -21.89 25.54 -20.11
N VAL A 53 -21.80 25.17 -21.39
CA VAL A 53 -22.93 24.59 -22.13
C VAL A 53 -23.19 23.17 -21.66
N LEU A 54 -22.14 22.38 -21.45
CA LEU A 54 -22.25 21.04 -20.90
C LEU A 54 -22.84 21.07 -19.48
N GLU A 55 -22.34 21.97 -18.62
CA GLU A 55 -22.84 22.11 -17.25
C GLU A 55 -24.33 22.51 -17.23
N ALA A 56 -24.72 23.53 -18.00
CA ALA A 56 -26.12 23.96 -18.07
C ALA A 56 -27.06 22.84 -18.56
N LYS A 57 -26.62 22.05 -19.54
CA LYS A 57 -27.37 20.86 -20.01
C LYS A 57 -27.47 19.80 -18.92
N GLY A 58 -26.38 19.51 -18.22
CA GLY A 58 -26.34 18.53 -17.14
C GLY A 58 -27.29 18.88 -16.00
N VAL A 59 -27.21 20.12 -15.50
CA VAL A 59 -28.10 20.63 -14.44
C VAL A 59 -29.56 20.61 -14.89
N LEU A 60 -29.86 21.03 -16.13
CA LEU A 60 -31.22 20.95 -16.66
C LEU A 60 -31.74 19.51 -16.70
N VAL A 61 -30.91 18.55 -17.12
CA VAL A 61 -31.29 17.15 -17.16
C VAL A 61 -31.52 16.60 -15.75
N HIS A 62 -30.66 16.93 -14.79
CA HIS A 62 -30.84 16.56 -13.36
C HIS A 62 -32.25 16.94 -12.89
N GLU A 63 -32.60 18.21 -13.03
CA GLU A 63 -33.88 18.73 -12.56
C GLU A 63 -35.09 18.18 -13.34
N LEU A 64 -34.93 17.95 -14.65
CA LEU A 64 -35.96 17.29 -15.45
C LEU A 64 -36.25 15.86 -14.97
N VAL A 65 -35.27 15.18 -14.36
CA VAL A 65 -35.53 13.88 -13.74
C VAL A 65 -36.44 14.05 -12.52
N HIS A 66 -36.24 15.05 -11.66
CA HIS A 66 -37.16 15.33 -10.55
C HIS A 66 -38.60 15.67 -11.00
N VAL A 67 -38.77 16.19 -12.22
CA VAL A 67 -40.09 16.41 -12.83
C VAL A 67 -40.75 15.09 -13.21
N LEU A 68 -39.98 14.10 -13.67
CA LEU A 68 -40.46 12.89 -14.34
C LEU A 68 -40.24 11.58 -13.56
N GLN A 69 -39.54 11.63 -12.43
CA GLN A 69 -39.33 10.47 -11.56
C GLN A 69 -40.51 10.28 -10.60
N PHE A 70 -40.65 9.05 -10.11
CA PHE A 70 -41.52 8.74 -9.00
C PHE A 70 -40.73 8.83 -7.69
N ASP A 71 -41.40 9.27 -6.63
CA ASP A 71 -40.82 9.54 -5.32
C ASP A 71 -41.43 8.62 -4.22
N GLY A 72 -42.01 7.49 -4.60
CA GLY A 72 -42.59 6.53 -3.66
C GLY A 72 -44.00 6.92 -3.21
N ALA A 73 -44.62 6.05 -2.40
CA ALA A 73 -45.87 6.40 -1.73
C ALA A 73 -45.67 7.57 -0.76
N ILE A 74 -46.76 8.29 -0.47
CA ILE A 74 -46.78 9.39 0.50
C ILE A 74 -47.22 8.84 1.85
N VAL A 75 -46.39 9.03 2.87
CA VAL A 75 -46.68 8.73 4.28
C VAL A 75 -46.45 10.00 5.09
N ASP A 76 -47.40 10.39 5.93
CA ASP A 76 -47.35 11.62 6.76
C ASP A 76 -46.96 12.88 5.97
N ASP A 77 -47.62 13.10 4.83
CA ASP A 77 -47.38 14.22 3.90
C ASP A 77 -45.95 14.31 3.32
N LYS A 78 -45.17 13.22 3.38
CA LYS A 78 -43.83 13.14 2.80
C LYS A 78 -43.66 11.94 1.88
N SER A 79 -42.84 12.13 0.86
CA SER A 79 -42.34 11.04 0.01
C SER A 79 -41.55 10.05 0.87
N THR A 80 -41.73 8.76 0.60
CA THR A 80 -40.98 7.68 1.27
C THR A 80 -39.64 7.39 0.62
N ALA A 81 -39.37 7.89 -0.60
CA ALA A 81 -38.13 7.62 -1.32
C ALA A 81 -36.88 8.06 -0.56
N ASN A 82 -35.85 7.22 -0.63
CA ASN A 82 -34.52 7.56 -0.13
C ASN A 82 -33.98 8.77 -0.92
N GLY A 83 -33.65 9.85 -0.20
CA GLY A 83 -33.16 11.08 -0.82
C GLY A 83 -31.87 10.89 -1.61
N GLY A 84 -30.96 10.04 -1.13
CA GLY A 84 -29.75 9.66 -1.85
C GLY A 84 -30.04 8.97 -3.19
N PHE A 85 -30.99 8.02 -3.21
CA PHE A 85 -31.43 7.42 -4.47
C PHE A 85 -32.07 8.45 -5.40
N ILE A 86 -32.88 9.37 -4.88
CA ILE A 86 -33.56 10.41 -5.65
C ILE A 86 -32.56 11.35 -6.36
N GLU A 87 -31.60 11.89 -5.63
CA GLU A 87 -30.54 12.74 -6.22
C GLU A 87 -29.63 11.91 -7.14
N GLY A 88 -29.30 10.68 -6.71
CA GLY A 88 -28.46 9.75 -7.47
C GLY A 88 -29.06 9.30 -8.80
N LEU A 89 -30.38 9.12 -8.87
CA LEU A 89 -31.09 8.77 -10.09
C LEU A 89 -31.03 9.92 -11.11
N ALA A 90 -31.18 11.16 -10.64
CA ALA A 90 -31.07 12.35 -11.48
C ALA A 90 -29.66 12.46 -12.11
N ASP A 91 -28.61 12.24 -11.32
CA ASP A 91 -27.24 12.24 -11.80
C ASP A 91 -26.85 10.99 -12.61
N TYR A 92 -27.47 9.84 -12.35
CA TYR A 92 -27.33 8.65 -13.19
C TYR A 92 -27.83 8.91 -14.62
N ILE A 93 -28.93 9.63 -14.80
CA ILE A 93 -29.43 9.98 -16.14
C ILE A 93 -28.47 10.95 -16.85
N ARG A 94 -27.89 11.92 -16.14
CA ARG A 94 -26.82 12.77 -16.73
C ARG A 94 -25.66 11.92 -17.20
N LEU A 95 -25.19 10.99 -16.36
CA LEU A 95 -24.10 10.07 -16.67
C LEU A 95 -24.44 9.18 -17.87
N TYR A 96 -25.66 8.64 -17.92
CA TYR A 96 -26.15 7.80 -19.02
C TYR A 96 -26.10 8.53 -20.38
N HIS A 97 -26.35 9.84 -20.38
CA HIS A 97 -26.33 10.69 -21.57
C HIS A 97 -25.00 11.43 -21.80
N ASN A 98 -23.92 11.07 -21.08
CA ASN A 98 -22.60 11.71 -21.17
C ASN A 98 -22.63 13.23 -20.90
N LEU A 99 -23.43 13.65 -19.91
CA LEU A 99 -23.57 15.02 -19.44
C LEU A 99 -22.87 15.25 -18.08
N ASN A 100 -21.97 14.35 -17.69
CA ASN A 100 -21.17 14.50 -16.49
C ASN A 100 -20.11 15.60 -16.68
N PRO A 101 -19.97 16.54 -15.72
CA PRO A 101 -18.96 17.58 -15.78
C PRO A 101 -17.55 17.04 -15.53
N LYS A 102 -16.52 17.76 -15.99
CA LYS A 102 -15.11 17.32 -15.88
C LYS A 102 -14.61 17.09 -14.44
N HIS A 103 -15.26 17.69 -13.45
CA HIS A 103 -14.89 17.51 -12.05
C HIS A 103 -15.46 16.21 -11.44
N TRP A 104 -16.38 15.52 -12.12
CA TRP A 104 -16.78 14.17 -11.75
C TRP A 104 -15.66 13.21 -12.15
N ARG A 105 -14.83 12.88 -11.17
CA ARG A 105 -13.60 12.11 -11.38
C ARG A 105 -13.70 10.73 -10.74
N HIS A 106 -14.72 9.97 -11.10
CA HIS A 106 -15.01 8.65 -10.53
C HIS A 106 -13.85 7.66 -10.59
N GLU A 107 -13.09 7.66 -11.67
CA GLU A 107 -11.90 6.81 -11.82
C GLU A 107 -10.70 7.32 -10.99
N LEU A 108 -10.69 8.60 -10.58
CA LEU A 108 -9.64 9.23 -9.79
C LEU A 108 -10.01 9.41 -8.31
N ASP A 109 -11.27 9.18 -7.94
CA ASP A 109 -11.82 9.32 -6.58
C ASP A 109 -12.88 8.23 -6.35
N PRO A 110 -12.45 6.94 -6.20
CA PRO A 110 -13.37 5.84 -6.00
C PRO A 110 -14.05 5.91 -4.62
N PRO A 111 -15.24 5.30 -4.47
CA PRO A 111 -15.96 5.24 -3.19
C PRO A 111 -15.12 4.56 -2.09
N LEU A 112 -15.17 5.06 -0.85
CA LEU A 112 -14.48 4.48 0.29
C LEU A 112 -15.29 3.33 0.92
N PRO A 113 -14.65 2.36 1.61
CA PRO A 113 -15.38 1.32 2.36
C PRO A 113 -16.33 1.85 3.45
N SER A 114 -16.08 3.07 3.96
CA SER A 114 -16.94 3.76 4.92
C SER A 114 -18.10 4.53 4.28
N ASP A 115 -18.10 4.68 2.95
CA ASP A 115 -19.16 5.38 2.24
C ASP A 115 -20.44 4.54 2.20
N GLN A 116 -21.57 5.24 2.18
CA GLN A 116 -22.88 4.64 1.97
C GLN A 116 -23.25 4.76 0.50
N TRP A 117 -23.92 3.75 -0.03
CA TRP A 117 -24.31 3.68 -1.44
C TRP A 117 -25.24 4.85 -1.84
N ASP A 118 -25.99 5.40 -0.89
CA ASP A 118 -27.01 6.43 -1.02
C ASP A 118 -26.54 7.82 -0.59
N ARG A 119 -25.26 8.16 -0.78
CA ARG A 119 -24.78 9.53 -0.57
C ARG A 119 -25.40 10.58 -1.51
N GLY A 120 -26.10 10.14 -2.55
CA GLY A 120 -26.70 11.02 -3.55
C GLY A 120 -25.75 11.40 -4.67
N TYR A 121 -26.28 12.20 -5.59
CA TYR A 121 -25.55 12.81 -6.69
C TYR A 121 -24.67 11.82 -7.49
N GLU A 122 -23.47 12.23 -7.89
CA GLU A 122 -22.57 11.44 -8.71
C GLU A 122 -22.20 10.11 -8.04
N HIS A 123 -22.10 10.07 -6.71
CA HIS A 123 -21.68 8.88 -5.97
C HIS A 123 -22.66 7.71 -6.17
N THR A 124 -23.94 7.97 -5.93
CA THR A 124 -25.00 6.98 -6.16
C THR A 124 -25.20 6.74 -7.66
N ALA A 125 -25.00 7.75 -8.52
CA ALA A 125 -25.11 7.61 -9.97
C ALA A 125 -24.12 6.59 -10.56
N TYR A 126 -22.86 6.63 -10.14
CA TYR A 126 -21.84 5.70 -10.61
C TYR A 126 -22.09 4.26 -10.12
N PHE A 127 -22.63 4.10 -8.91
CA PHE A 127 -23.06 2.80 -8.40
C PHE A 127 -24.20 2.20 -9.24
N LEU A 128 -25.25 2.98 -9.51
CA LEU A 128 -26.36 2.55 -10.36
C LEU A 128 -25.88 2.19 -11.77
N ARG A 129 -24.96 3.00 -12.33
CA ARG A 129 -24.35 2.74 -13.64
C ARG A 129 -23.52 1.45 -13.67
N TRP A 130 -22.81 1.14 -12.58
CA TRP A 130 -22.10 -0.13 -12.44
C TRP A 130 -23.06 -1.31 -12.35
N ALA A 131 -24.09 -1.22 -11.50
CA ALA A 131 -25.04 -2.31 -11.27
C ALA A 131 -25.81 -2.66 -12.56
N GLU A 132 -26.10 -1.67 -13.42
CA GLU A 132 -26.79 -1.92 -14.68
C GLU A 132 -26.02 -2.76 -15.70
N LYS A 133 -24.71 -2.95 -15.53
CA LYS A 133 -23.93 -3.85 -16.39
C LYS A 133 -24.46 -5.29 -16.33
N ASP A 134 -24.82 -5.73 -15.12
CA ASP A 134 -25.32 -7.08 -14.86
C ASP A 134 -26.85 -7.10 -14.68
N TYR A 135 -27.45 -5.95 -14.37
CA TYR A 135 -28.90 -5.80 -14.15
C TYR A 135 -29.50 -4.71 -15.06
N PRO A 136 -29.74 -5.01 -16.35
CA PRO A 136 -30.21 -4.03 -17.31
C PRO A 136 -31.47 -3.28 -16.84
N HIS A 137 -31.43 -1.95 -16.99
CA HIS A 137 -32.52 -1.04 -16.63
C HIS A 137 -32.89 -1.04 -15.13
N LEU A 138 -31.99 -1.44 -14.24
CA LEU A 138 -32.23 -1.48 -12.79
C LEU A 138 -32.79 -0.15 -12.26
N ALA A 139 -32.14 0.97 -12.57
CA ALA A 139 -32.55 2.30 -12.08
C ALA A 139 -33.96 2.66 -12.56
N LYS A 140 -34.25 2.39 -13.84
CA LYS A 140 -35.59 2.58 -14.43
C LYS A 140 -36.65 1.69 -13.76
N ARG A 141 -36.32 0.42 -13.49
CA ARG A 141 -37.23 -0.55 -12.86
C ARG A 141 -37.56 -0.15 -11.42
N ILE A 142 -36.57 0.31 -10.65
CA ILE A 142 -36.80 0.84 -9.29
C ILE A 142 -37.72 2.07 -9.36
N ASN A 143 -37.41 3.05 -10.22
CA ASN A 143 -38.26 4.24 -10.40
C ASN A 143 -39.72 3.87 -10.74
N LEU A 144 -39.94 2.88 -11.62
CA LEU A 144 -41.30 2.45 -11.96
C LEU A 144 -42.02 1.78 -10.78
N LEU A 145 -41.32 1.02 -9.93
CA LEU A 145 -41.92 0.43 -8.72
C LEU A 145 -42.34 1.51 -7.73
N LEU A 146 -41.54 2.57 -7.56
CA LEU A 146 -41.86 3.71 -6.69
C LEU A 146 -43.15 4.46 -7.07
N ARG A 147 -43.75 4.17 -8.23
CA ARG A 147 -45.10 4.63 -8.54
C ARG A 147 -46.15 4.07 -7.57
N ASP A 148 -45.99 2.80 -7.20
CA ASP A 148 -47.04 1.99 -6.57
C ASP A 148 -46.69 1.55 -5.15
N VAL A 149 -45.41 1.58 -4.76
CA VAL A 149 -44.94 1.08 -3.46
C VAL A 149 -44.15 2.13 -2.67
N GLU A 150 -44.11 1.93 -1.35
CA GLU A 150 -43.19 2.63 -0.46
C GLU A 150 -41.73 2.24 -0.75
N TRP A 151 -40.81 3.16 -0.48
CA TRP A 151 -39.39 2.84 -0.58
C TRP A 151 -38.99 1.71 0.36
N SER A 152 -38.19 0.80 -0.15
CA SER A 152 -37.47 -0.19 0.64
C SER A 152 -36.20 -0.59 -0.09
N ASP A 153 -35.10 -0.75 0.64
CA ASP A 153 -33.85 -1.25 0.05
C ASP A 153 -34.00 -2.69 -0.49
N ASN A 154 -35.04 -3.41 -0.06
CA ASN A 154 -35.43 -4.71 -0.62
C ASN A 154 -35.89 -4.64 -2.09
N LEU A 155 -36.13 -3.45 -2.66
CA LEU A 155 -36.36 -3.28 -4.09
C LEU A 155 -35.15 -3.75 -4.91
N PHE A 156 -33.92 -3.56 -4.41
CA PHE A 156 -32.72 -4.11 -5.04
C PHE A 156 -32.73 -5.64 -5.00
N LEU A 157 -33.07 -6.22 -3.85
CA LEU A 157 -33.18 -7.67 -3.68
C LEU A 157 -34.21 -8.28 -4.63
N ALA A 158 -35.38 -7.66 -4.75
CA ALA A 158 -36.46 -8.14 -5.63
C ALA A 158 -36.11 -8.07 -7.12
N LEU A 159 -35.20 -7.19 -7.52
CA LEU A 159 -34.84 -6.97 -8.93
C LEU A 159 -33.54 -7.64 -9.36
N THR A 160 -32.68 -7.98 -8.41
CA THR A 160 -31.29 -8.45 -8.66
C THR A 160 -30.94 -9.78 -7.96
N ASP A 161 -31.83 -10.29 -7.11
CA ASP A 161 -31.58 -11.38 -6.16
C ASP A 161 -30.43 -11.10 -5.17
N LYS A 162 -30.02 -9.83 -5.02
CA LYS A 162 -28.99 -9.37 -4.08
C LYS A 162 -29.45 -8.12 -3.33
N SER A 163 -29.14 -8.04 -2.03
CA SER A 163 -29.41 -6.82 -1.26
C SER A 163 -28.55 -5.66 -1.76
N VAL A 164 -28.99 -4.41 -1.52
CA VAL A 164 -28.23 -3.23 -1.95
C VAL A 164 -26.86 -3.17 -1.27
N GLU A 165 -26.72 -3.67 -0.04
CA GLU A 165 -25.44 -3.79 0.67
C GLU A 165 -24.52 -4.82 0.01
N THR A 166 -25.09 -5.91 -0.52
CA THR A 166 -24.33 -6.92 -1.26
C THR A 166 -23.83 -6.33 -2.58
N LEU A 167 -24.71 -5.64 -3.31
CA LEU A 167 -24.34 -4.94 -4.55
C LEU A 167 -23.33 -3.83 -4.28
N TRP A 168 -23.49 -3.07 -3.21
CA TRP A 168 -22.53 -2.03 -2.80
C TRP A 168 -21.18 -2.63 -2.47
N ALA A 169 -21.15 -3.73 -1.73
CA ALA A 169 -19.92 -4.46 -1.46
C ALA A 169 -19.28 -4.94 -2.77
N GLU A 170 -20.03 -5.54 -3.70
CA GLU A 170 -19.51 -5.95 -5.01
C GLU A 170 -19.04 -4.77 -5.87
N TYR A 171 -19.71 -3.62 -5.78
CA TYR A 171 -19.29 -2.39 -6.42
C TYR A 171 -17.96 -1.91 -5.88
N LEU A 172 -17.80 -1.85 -4.55
CA LEU A 172 -16.51 -1.62 -3.91
C LEU A 172 -15.48 -2.66 -4.40
N ALA A 173 -15.89 -3.92 -4.60
CA ALA A 173 -15.01 -5.02 -5.05
C ALA A 173 -14.45 -4.75 -6.42
N SER A 174 -15.27 -4.16 -7.29
CA SER A 174 -14.86 -3.80 -8.64
C SER A 174 -13.76 -2.74 -8.67
N PHE A 175 -13.55 -2.01 -7.56
CA PHE A 175 -12.39 -1.14 -7.34
C PHE A 175 -11.28 -1.78 -6.51
N GLY A 176 -11.34 -3.09 -6.24
CA GLY A 176 -10.43 -3.73 -5.29
C GLY A 176 -10.67 -3.32 -3.84
N LEU A 177 -11.84 -2.73 -3.54
CA LEU A 177 -12.20 -2.14 -2.24
C LEU A 177 -13.21 -2.98 -1.45
N SER A 178 -13.72 -4.12 -1.96
CA SER A 178 -14.63 -4.97 -1.16
C SER A 178 -13.89 -5.92 -0.27
N LYS A 179 -14.56 -6.13 0.88
CA LYS A 179 -14.27 -7.11 1.92
C LYS A 179 -12.78 -7.17 2.14
N SER A 180 -12.39 -6.40 3.16
CA SER A 180 -11.50 -6.87 4.19
C SER A 180 -10.74 -8.13 3.75
N PHE A 181 -9.42 -8.05 3.74
CA PHE A 181 -8.71 -9.11 4.44
C PHE A 181 -9.36 -9.15 5.82
N LYS A 182 -10.47 -9.91 5.94
CA LYS A 182 -10.92 -10.45 7.19
C LYS A 182 -9.69 -11.23 7.52
N ASN A 183 -9.03 -10.63 8.46
CA ASN A 183 -7.80 -11.05 8.98
C ASN A 183 -8.10 -12.39 9.66
N GLU A 184 -8.18 -13.46 8.88
CA GLU A 184 -8.50 -14.80 9.37
C GLU A 184 -7.43 -15.27 10.36
N PHE A 185 -6.32 -14.52 10.48
CA PHE A 185 -5.13 -14.89 11.23
C PHE A 185 -4.65 -13.87 12.27
N GLY A 186 -5.23 -12.67 12.42
CA GLY A 186 -4.83 -11.65 13.42
C GLY A 186 -3.92 -10.48 12.97
N TRP A 187 -3.42 -10.43 11.72
CA TRP A 187 -2.62 -9.36 11.08
C TRP A 187 -3.26 -7.95 10.96
N PRO A 188 -2.49 -6.86 11.14
CA PRO A 188 -2.97 -5.50 10.92
C PRO A 188 -3.52 -5.27 9.51
N ASN A 189 -4.62 -4.52 9.41
CA ASN A 189 -5.27 -4.17 8.14
C ASN A 189 -5.58 -2.66 8.10
N PRO A 190 -4.56 -1.82 7.84
CA PRO A 190 -4.77 -0.37 7.77
C PRO A 190 -5.55 0.02 6.51
N THR A 191 -6.22 1.16 6.58
CA THR A 191 -6.86 1.75 5.39
C THR A 191 -5.79 2.17 4.39
N ILE A 192 -5.85 1.62 3.18
CA ILE A 192 -4.96 2.04 2.08
C ILE A 192 -5.59 3.21 1.34
N ARG A 193 -4.81 4.27 1.12
CA ARG A 193 -5.18 5.44 0.32
C ARG A 193 -4.20 5.60 -0.83
N PHE A 194 -4.68 6.14 -1.94
CA PHE A 194 -3.87 6.42 -3.12
C PHE A 194 -4.14 7.85 -3.62
N GLU A 195 -3.09 8.59 -3.90
CA GLU A 195 -3.15 9.93 -4.50
C GLU A 195 -2.12 10.02 -5.63
N SER A 196 -2.54 10.52 -6.79
CA SER A 196 -1.65 10.80 -7.90
C SER A 196 -1.64 12.30 -8.19
N ARG A 197 -0.50 12.96 -7.95
CA ARG A 197 -0.29 14.41 -8.18
C ARG A 197 0.35 14.66 -9.53
N VAL A 198 -0.25 14.12 -10.58
CA VAL A 198 0.20 14.33 -11.97
C VAL A 198 -0.38 15.66 -12.49
N PRO A 199 0.41 16.52 -13.16
CA PRO A 199 -0.12 17.61 -13.95
C PRO A 199 -1.08 17.07 -15.03
N SER A 200 -2.20 17.76 -15.24
CA SER A 200 -3.35 17.34 -16.08
C SER A 200 -3.06 17.16 -17.59
N ASP A 201 -1.80 17.23 -18.03
CA ASP A 201 -1.33 17.11 -19.41
C ASP A 201 -0.46 15.87 -19.68
N ALA A 202 -0.05 15.10 -18.66
CA ALA A 202 0.81 13.93 -18.84
C ALA A 202 -0.02 12.66 -19.15
N ALA A 203 -0.43 12.50 -20.41
CA ALA A 203 -1.14 11.32 -20.92
C ALA A 203 -0.32 10.01 -20.90
N SER A 204 0.87 9.98 -20.29
CA SER A 204 1.77 8.82 -20.26
C SER A 204 2.51 8.66 -18.92
N ASN A 205 1.81 8.74 -17.79
CA ASN A 205 2.42 8.39 -16.51
C ASN A 205 2.86 6.90 -16.54
N PRO A 206 4.16 6.58 -16.35
CA PRO A 206 4.65 5.20 -16.29
C PRO A 206 3.87 4.32 -15.30
N PHE A 207 3.43 4.90 -14.18
CA PHE A 207 2.67 4.17 -13.16
C PHE A 207 1.29 3.71 -13.67
N THR A 208 0.60 4.52 -14.47
CA THR A 208 -0.68 4.12 -15.08
C THR A 208 -0.51 3.05 -16.17
N GLN A 209 0.70 2.90 -16.72
CA GLN A 209 1.01 1.78 -17.62
C GLN A 209 1.20 0.46 -16.85
N LEU A 210 1.68 0.53 -15.61
CA LEU A 210 1.81 -0.63 -14.73
C LEU A 210 0.49 -1.05 -14.10
N TYR A 211 -0.29 -0.07 -13.65
CA TYR A 211 -1.56 -0.27 -12.97
C TYR A 211 -2.63 0.50 -13.76
N PRO A 212 -3.31 -0.16 -14.71
CA PRO A 212 -4.30 0.49 -15.58
C PRO A 212 -5.41 1.19 -14.81
N THR A 213 -5.69 0.73 -13.59
CA THR A 213 -6.67 1.34 -12.69
C THR A 213 -6.07 1.63 -11.31
N ILE A 214 -6.64 2.60 -10.59
CA ILE A 214 -6.30 2.86 -9.18
C ILE A 214 -6.58 1.62 -8.31
N ALA A 215 -7.60 0.85 -8.67
CA ALA A 215 -7.95 -0.41 -8.02
C ALA A 215 -6.80 -1.42 -8.05
N ASP A 216 -6.16 -1.59 -9.21
CA ASP A 216 -5.01 -2.49 -9.39
C ASP A 216 -3.83 -2.04 -8.53
N ALA A 217 -3.59 -0.72 -8.47
CA ALA A 217 -2.53 -0.13 -7.65
C ALA A 217 -2.77 -0.35 -6.15
N ILE A 218 -3.99 -0.07 -5.66
CA ILE A 218 -4.37 -0.27 -4.26
C ILE A 218 -4.28 -1.76 -3.88
N THR A 219 -4.81 -2.65 -4.72
CA THR A 219 -4.78 -4.10 -4.48
C THR A 219 -3.36 -4.64 -4.41
N THR A 220 -2.50 -4.22 -5.35
CA THR A 220 -1.09 -4.59 -5.35
C THR A 220 -0.40 -4.08 -4.10
N PHE A 221 -0.57 -2.80 -3.76
CA PHE A 221 0.04 -2.19 -2.59
C PHE A 221 -0.41 -2.83 -1.27
N ALA A 222 -1.71 -3.18 -1.14
CA ALA A 222 -2.23 -3.91 0.01
C ALA A 222 -1.62 -5.33 0.12
N THR A 223 -1.43 -6.01 -1.01
CA THR A 223 -0.79 -7.33 -1.08
C THR A 223 0.68 -7.25 -0.68
N LEU A 224 1.42 -6.26 -1.18
CA LEU A 224 2.82 -6.02 -0.80
C LEU A 224 2.93 -5.70 0.70
N SER A 225 2.02 -4.88 1.24
CA SER A 225 2.00 -4.53 2.67
C SER A 225 1.82 -5.77 3.56
N GLN A 226 0.91 -6.67 3.16
CA GLN A 226 0.75 -7.96 3.85
C GLN A 226 1.96 -8.87 3.72
N LYS A 227 2.59 -8.91 2.55
CA LYS A 227 3.82 -9.67 2.34
C LYS A 227 4.94 -9.15 3.23
N VAL A 228 5.08 -7.83 3.37
CA VAL A 228 6.06 -7.19 4.26
C VAL A 228 5.79 -7.56 5.72
N VAL A 229 4.56 -7.36 6.22
CA VAL A 229 4.25 -7.63 7.64
C VAL A 229 4.44 -9.11 8.00
N THR A 230 4.06 -10.03 7.10
CA THR A 230 4.26 -11.49 7.31
C THR A 230 5.72 -11.93 7.11
N THR A 231 6.54 -11.15 6.42
CA THR A 231 7.99 -11.38 6.30
C THR A 231 8.72 -10.89 7.56
N LEU A 232 8.26 -9.78 8.17
CA LEU A 232 8.87 -9.18 9.36
C LEU A 232 8.49 -9.85 10.69
N TYR A 233 7.37 -10.55 10.72
CA TYR A 233 6.79 -11.09 11.95
C TYR A 233 6.32 -12.54 11.76
N ALA A 234 6.56 -13.39 12.75
CA ALA A 234 6.08 -14.76 12.74
C ALA A 234 4.59 -14.85 13.11
N THR A 235 4.14 -13.97 14.02
CA THR A 235 2.75 -13.92 14.48
C THR A 235 2.22 -12.50 14.49
N PRO A 236 0.91 -12.31 14.32
CA PRO A 236 0.33 -10.98 14.30
C PRO A 236 0.48 -10.17 15.58
N THR A 237 0.50 -10.84 16.74
CA THR A 237 0.66 -10.19 18.04
C THR A 237 2.01 -9.50 18.21
N GLN A 238 3.00 -9.84 17.38
CA GLN A 238 4.31 -9.20 17.36
C GLN A 238 4.32 -7.89 16.54
N SER A 239 3.40 -7.76 15.58
CA SER A 239 3.37 -6.64 14.64
C SER A 239 2.75 -5.36 15.26
N PRO A 240 3.11 -4.16 14.74
CA PRO A 240 2.50 -2.91 15.17
C PRO A 240 0.98 -2.89 14.93
N SER A 241 0.19 -2.74 16.00
CA SER A 241 -1.28 -2.65 15.91
C SER A 241 -1.82 -1.21 15.78
N HIS A 242 -0.94 -0.22 15.82
CA HIS A 242 -1.31 1.20 15.88
C HIS A 242 -1.42 1.89 14.52
N VAL A 243 -0.98 1.24 13.43
CA VAL A 243 -1.05 1.81 12.08
C VAL A 243 -2.50 1.74 11.59
N GLN A 244 -3.14 2.90 11.39
CA GLN A 244 -4.55 3.02 11.00
C GLN A 244 -4.70 3.21 9.49
N SER A 245 -3.77 3.93 8.85
CA SER A 245 -3.78 4.12 7.40
C SER A 245 -2.39 4.22 6.80
N ILE A 246 -2.27 3.81 5.53
CA ILE A 246 -1.08 4.00 4.70
C ILE A 246 -1.51 4.70 3.40
N HIS A 247 -0.88 5.83 3.08
CA HIS A 247 -1.20 6.65 1.92
C HIS A 247 -0.06 6.61 0.89
N LEU A 248 -0.30 6.01 -0.28
CA LEU A 248 0.64 6.04 -1.40
C LEU A 248 0.41 7.30 -2.24
N ILE A 249 1.43 8.14 -2.35
CA ILE A 249 1.39 9.43 -3.04
C ILE A 249 2.40 9.43 -4.19
N LEU A 250 1.92 9.49 -5.42
CA LEU A 250 2.77 9.69 -6.59
C LEU A 250 2.94 11.18 -6.86
N ARG A 251 4.18 11.65 -6.94
CA ARG A 251 4.46 13.07 -7.21
C ARG A 251 5.81 13.28 -7.86
N GLU A 252 5.99 14.45 -8.45
CA GLU A 252 7.29 14.97 -8.84
C GLU A 252 8.15 15.23 -7.58
N MET A 253 9.34 14.64 -7.53
CA MET A 253 10.34 14.82 -6.48
C MET A 253 11.70 14.26 -6.88
N ASP A 254 12.76 14.78 -6.26
CA ASP A 254 14.09 14.19 -6.33
C ASP A 254 14.13 12.84 -5.61
N GLY A 255 15.10 12.00 -5.98
CA GLY A 255 15.27 10.66 -5.40
C GLY A 255 14.26 9.64 -5.93
N VAL A 256 14.14 8.52 -5.20
CA VAL A 256 13.33 7.35 -5.62
C VAL A 256 11.99 7.34 -4.89
N ALA A 257 12.02 7.15 -3.58
CA ALA A 257 10.85 7.14 -2.70
C ALA A 257 11.24 7.52 -1.26
N HIS A 258 10.24 7.72 -0.40
CA HIS A 258 10.43 7.75 1.06
C HIS A 258 9.11 7.50 1.82
N CYS A 259 9.22 6.88 2.99
CA CYS A 259 8.17 6.75 3.99
C CYS A 259 8.23 7.89 5.04
N THR A 260 7.09 8.50 5.36
CA THR A 260 6.95 9.56 6.36
C THR A 260 5.59 9.50 7.06
N GLY A 261 5.26 10.52 7.84
CA GLY A 261 3.99 10.66 8.55
C GLY A 261 4.01 10.14 9.99
N PRO A 262 2.98 10.50 10.78
CA PRO A 262 2.84 10.05 12.17
C PRO A 262 2.73 8.52 12.26
N HIS A 263 3.02 7.96 13.44
CA HIS A 263 2.99 6.52 13.67
C HIS A 263 1.66 5.84 13.29
N THR A 264 0.53 6.54 13.39
CA THR A 264 -0.81 6.00 13.07
C THR A 264 -1.23 6.20 11.61
N HIS A 265 -0.67 7.19 10.89
CA HIS A 265 -1.04 7.52 9.51
C HIS A 265 0.23 7.70 8.69
N LYS A 266 0.65 6.64 8.00
CA LYS A 266 1.89 6.62 7.23
C LYS A 266 1.65 7.11 5.81
N GLU A 267 2.66 7.75 5.25
CA GLU A 267 2.69 8.22 3.87
C GLU A 267 3.90 7.63 3.17
N ILE A 268 3.72 7.12 1.95
CA ILE A 268 4.81 6.68 1.07
C ILE A 268 4.74 7.54 -0.17
N HIS A 269 5.82 8.27 -0.44
CA HIS A 269 5.95 9.09 -1.64
C HIS A 269 6.83 8.38 -2.66
N LEU A 270 6.35 8.25 -3.90
CA LEU A 270 7.10 7.66 -5.00
C LEU A 270 7.31 8.69 -6.11
N SER A 271 8.56 8.81 -6.57
CA SER A 271 8.96 9.81 -7.56
C SER A 271 8.51 9.45 -8.97
N LEU A 272 7.64 10.26 -9.56
CA LEU A 272 7.25 10.15 -10.96
C LEU A 272 8.43 10.38 -11.92
N GLN A 273 9.36 11.26 -11.56
CA GLN A 273 10.57 11.53 -12.35
C GLN A 273 11.47 10.29 -12.43
N TYR A 274 11.64 9.61 -11.31
CA TYR A 274 12.41 8.37 -11.26
C TYR A 274 11.79 7.30 -12.16
N LEU A 275 10.47 7.08 -12.07
CA LEU A 275 9.78 6.08 -12.91
C LEU A 275 9.94 6.39 -14.40
N GLN A 276 9.81 7.67 -14.77
CA GLN A 276 9.98 8.12 -16.16
C GLN A 276 11.41 7.91 -16.66
N SER A 277 12.40 8.24 -15.82
CA SER A 277 13.82 8.01 -16.13
C SER A 277 14.14 6.53 -16.25
N PHE A 278 13.63 5.69 -15.35
CA PHE A 278 13.87 4.25 -15.34
C PHE A 278 13.31 3.61 -16.61
N LEU A 279 12.05 3.90 -16.95
CA LEU A 279 11.38 3.37 -18.15
C LEU A 279 12.05 3.82 -19.47
N SER A 280 12.84 4.90 -19.48
CA SER A 280 13.58 5.32 -20.67
C SER A 280 14.71 4.38 -21.08
N THR A 281 15.15 3.51 -20.16
CA THR A 281 16.28 2.59 -20.34
C THR A 281 15.94 1.12 -20.04
N HIS A 282 14.75 0.85 -19.52
CA HIS A 282 14.29 -0.48 -19.10
C HIS A 282 12.91 -0.80 -19.68
N SER A 283 12.57 -2.08 -19.72
CA SER A 283 11.25 -2.55 -20.12
C SER A 283 10.17 -2.24 -19.08
N LEU A 284 8.89 -2.32 -19.48
CA LEU A 284 7.76 -2.15 -18.57
C LEU A 284 7.72 -3.22 -17.47
N GLN A 285 8.20 -4.44 -17.74
CA GLN A 285 8.29 -5.49 -16.73
C GLN A 285 9.36 -5.18 -15.69
N GLU A 286 10.55 -4.73 -16.11
CA GLU A 286 11.60 -4.31 -15.18
C GLU A 286 11.16 -3.10 -14.34
N LEU A 287 10.38 -2.17 -14.92
CA LEU A 287 9.78 -1.08 -14.17
C LEU A 287 8.79 -1.61 -13.11
N ARG A 288 7.97 -2.63 -13.44
CA ARG A 288 7.07 -3.28 -12.46
C ARG A 288 7.87 -3.83 -11.29
N ASP A 289 8.91 -4.61 -11.58
CA ASP A 289 9.74 -5.27 -10.58
C ASP A 289 10.44 -4.24 -9.67
N GLU A 290 10.92 -3.13 -10.25
CA GLU A 290 11.51 -2.02 -9.50
C GLU A 290 10.49 -1.30 -8.62
N VAL A 291 9.32 -0.95 -9.16
CA VAL A 291 8.26 -0.28 -8.39
C VAL A 291 7.80 -1.15 -7.22
N GLU A 292 7.50 -2.43 -7.45
CA GLU A 292 7.06 -3.32 -6.38
C GLU A 292 8.17 -3.50 -5.33
N GLY A 293 9.44 -3.59 -5.75
CA GLY A 293 10.57 -3.67 -4.83
C GLY A 293 10.80 -2.42 -3.99
N VAL A 294 10.68 -1.23 -4.59
CA VAL A 294 10.73 0.06 -3.87
C VAL A 294 9.56 0.16 -2.89
N LEU A 295 8.35 -0.22 -3.29
CA LEU A 295 7.19 -0.20 -2.40
C LEU A 295 7.37 -1.16 -1.23
N VAL A 296 7.92 -2.36 -1.45
CA VAL A 296 8.27 -3.31 -0.38
C VAL A 296 9.29 -2.71 0.60
N HIS A 297 10.31 -2.03 0.09
CA HIS A 297 11.28 -1.32 0.92
C HIS A 297 10.59 -0.26 1.80
N GLU A 298 9.81 0.64 1.20
CA GLU A 298 9.14 1.71 1.96
C GLU A 298 8.07 1.20 2.93
N LEU A 299 7.33 0.16 2.53
CA LEU A 299 6.37 -0.51 3.42
C LEU A 299 7.07 -1.19 4.59
N THR A 300 8.34 -1.57 4.47
CA THR A 300 9.11 -2.09 5.60
C THR A 300 9.27 -1.00 6.66
N HIS A 301 9.54 0.25 6.28
CA HIS A 301 9.58 1.38 7.22
C HIS A 301 8.25 1.71 7.90
N VAL A 302 7.12 1.31 7.31
CA VAL A 302 5.81 1.38 7.96
C VAL A 302 5.70 0.39 9.11
N TRP A 303 6.20 -0.84 8.90
CA TRP A 303 5.95 -1.97 9.78
C TRP A 303 7.09 -2.31 10.73
N GLN A 304 8.34 -1.93 10.43
CA GLN A 304 9.49 -2.30 11.25
C GLN A 304 9.58 -1.47 12.53
N TYR A 305 10.14 -2.07 13.57
CA TYR A 305 10.48 -1.35 14.79
C TYR A 305 11.82 -0.64 14.66
N SER A 306 11.96 0.45 15.40
CA SER A 306 13.23 1.14 15.63
C SER A 306 13.29 1.62 17.08
N CYS A 307 14.49 1.96 17.54
CA CYS A 307 14.70 2.50 18.89
C CYS A 307 15.70 3.66 18.84
N SER A 308 15.91 4.35 19.97
CA SER A 308 16.87 5.44 20.03
C SER A 308 18.28 4.97 19.69
N GLY A 309 18.95 5.66 18.75
CA GLY A 309 20.29 5.31 18.29
C GLY A 309 20.37 4.10 17.35
N PHE A 310 19.23 3.63 16.81
CA PHE A 310 19.22 2.55 15.83
C PHE A 310 20.02 2.92 14.57
N PRO A 311 20.94 2.08 14.07
CA PRO A 311 21.80 2.45 12.95
C PRO A 311 21.01 2.61 11.66
N GLY A 312 21.21 3.72 10.94
CA GLY A 312 20.57 3.95 9.65
C GLY A 312 20.88 2.85 8.63
N GLY A 313 22.13 2.38 8.59
CA GLY A 313 22.52 1.27 7.72
C GLY A 313 21.74 -0.03 7.96
N LEU A 314 21.47 -0.35 9.24
CA LEU A 314 20.64 -1.50 9.60
C LEU A 314 19.15 -1.25 9.31
N LEU A 315 18.65 -0.02 9.55
CA LEU A 315 17.27 0.38 9.23
C LEU A 315 16.93 0.14 7.76
N GLU A 316 17.83 0.54 6.87
CA GLU A 316 17.70 0.40 5.42
C GLU A 316 18.02 -1.04 4.98
N GLY A 317 19.00 -1.68 5.63
CA GLY A 317 19.37 -3.07 5.38
C GLY A 317 18.25 -4.08 5.71
N VAL A 318 17.42 -3.81 6.73
CA VAL A 318 16.22 -4.61 7.02
C VAL A 318 15.17 -4.46 5.91
N ALA A 319 14.96 -3.25 5.39
CA ALA A 319 14.05 -3.02 4.27
C ALA A 319 14.50 -3.75 3.00
N ASP A 320 15.79 -3.70 2.69
CA ASP A 320 16.36 -4.44 1.56
C ASP A 320 16.40 -5.95 1.82
N TRP A 321 16.55 -6.40 3.06
CA TRP A 321 16.42 -7.82 3.42
C TRP A 321 14.99 -8.32 3.18
N VAL A 322 13.96 -7.54 3.52
CA VAL A 322 12.57 -7.89 3.20
C VAL A 322 12.38 -7.94 1.69
N ARG A 323 12.94 -6.97 0.94
CA ARG A 323 12.92 -6.97 -0.53
C ARG A 323 13.55 -8.24 -1.11
N LEU A 324 14.71 -8.67 -0.59
CA LEU A 324 15.37 -9.94 -0.96
C LEU A 324 14.50 -11.17 -0.67
N THR A 325 13.93 -11.23 0.54
CA THR A 325 13.20 -12.40 1.04
C THR A 325 11.82 -12.52 0.41
N ALA A 326 11.19 -11.40 0.08
CA ALA A 326 9.95 -11.31 -0.65
C ALA A 326 10.13 -11.56 -2.16
N GLY A 327 11.36 -11.73 -2.68
CA GLY A 327 11.60 -12.03 -4.10
C GLY A 327 11.52 -10.82 -5.03
N HIS A 328 11.76 -9.61 -4.52
CA HIS A 328 11.78 -8.37 -5.30
C HIS A 328 13.22 -7.81 -5.49
N MET A 329 14.22 -8.69 -5.54
CA MET A 329 15.63 -8.33 -5.68
C MET A 329 15.93 -7.72 -7.06
N PRO A 330 16.55 -6.53 -7.15
CA PRO A 330 17.05 -5.99 -8.41
C PRO A 330 18.11 -6.88 -9.06
N LEU A 331 18.10 -6.97 -10.39
CA LEU A 331 19.05 -7.80 -11.15
C LEU A 331 20.53 -7.43 -10.91
N HIS A 332 20.83 -6.17 -10.57
CA HIS A 332 22.20 -5.70 -10.34
C HIS A 332 22.71 -5.91 -8.91
N TRP A 333 21.87 -6.43 -8.01
CA TRP A 333 22.30 -6.74 -6.64
C TRP A 333 23.14 -8.00 -6.62
N ALA A 334 24.33 -7.88 -6.03
CA ALA A 334 25.21 -8.98 -5.73
C ALA A 334 25.74 -8.82 -4.30
N PRO A 335 25.98 -9.93 -3.57
CA PRO A 335 26.72 -9.88 -2.32
C PRO A 335 28.05 -9.16 -2.54
N LYS A 336 28.31 -8.13 -1.74
CA LYS A 336 29.62 -7.47 -1.69
C LYS A 336 30.18 -7.69 -0.30
N ARG A 337 31.32 -8.39 -0.19
CA ARG A 337 31.93 -8.69 1.09
C ARG A 337 33.30 -8.02 1.15
N ASN A 338 33.50 -7.21 2.17
CA ASN A 338 34.75 -6.49 2.37
C ASN A 338 34.94 -6.29 3.88
N VAL A 339 35.93 -6.97 4.43
CA VAL A 339 36.23 -6.96 5.86
C VAL A 339 36.68 -5.58 6.35
N ASP A 340 37.26 -4.76 5.47
CA ASP A 340 37.75 -3.41 5.80
C ASP A 340 36.63 -2.36 5.83
N VAL A 341 35.43 -2.74 5.41
CA VAL A 341 34.25 -1.88 5.36
C VAL A 341 33.27 -2.32 6.46
N LYS A 342 32.69 -1.34 7.17
CA LYS A 342 31.68 -1.62 8.19
C LYS A 342 30.44 -2.29 7.55
N TRP A 343 29.93 -3.33 8.18
CA TRP A 343 28.86 -4.20 7.69
C TRP A 343 27.54 -3.49 7.29
N ASP A 344 27.26 -2.31 7.86
CA ASP A 344 26.03 -1.54 7.64
C ASP A 344 26.17 -0.33 6.68
N THR A 345 27.23 -0.28 5.87
CA THR A 345 27.52 0.90 5.02
C THR A 345 26.84 0.88 3.64
N GLY A 346 25.98 -0.10 3.35
CA GLY A 346 25.21 -0.14 2.11
C GLY A 346 24.04 -1.11 2.18
N TYR A 347 22.88 -0.68 1.70
CA TYR A 347 21.60 -1.33 2.01
C TYR A 347 21.55 -2.79 1.52
N ALA A 348 21.89 -3.02 0.25
CA ALA A 348 21.99 -4.36 -0.33
C ALA A 348 23.08 -5.22 0.37
N THR A 349 24.24 -4.64 0.68
CA THR A 349 25.32 -5.35 1.39
C THR A 349 24.85 -5.86 2.75
N THR A 350 24.19 -4.98 3.51
CA THR A 350 23.60 -5.31 4.81
C THR A 350 22.51 -6.35 4.67
N ALA A 351 21.65 -6.26 3.66
CA ALA A 351 20.60 -7.22 3.40
C ALA A 351 21.13 -8.64 3.12
N PHE A 352 22.18 -8.77 2.30
CA PHE A 352 22.81 -10.08 2.05
C PHE A 352 23.49 -10.64 3.30
N PHE A 353 24.12 -9.78 4.11
CA PHE A 353 24.69 -10.19 5.39
C PHE A 353 23.63 -10.70 6.37
N LEU A 354 22.53 -9.97 6.52
CA LEU A 354 21.40 -10.40 7.36
C LEU A 354 20.81 -11.74 6.88
N LYS A 355 20.67 -11.92 5.57
CA LYS A 355 20.20 -13.18 4.96
C LYS A 355 21.16 -14.34 5.24
N TRP A 356 22.47 -14.08 5.27
CA TRP A 356 23.47 -15.07 5.67
C TRP A 356 23.35 -15.42 7.16
N ILE A 357 23.17 -14.44 8.04
CA ILE A 357 22.94 -14.69 9.47
C ILE A 357 21.68 -15.54 9.67
N ASP A 358 20.59 -15.25 8.96
CA ASP A 358 19.38 -16.06 9.02
C ASP A 358 19.68 -17.52 8.66
N ALA A 359 20.34 -17.78 7.54
CA ALA A 359 20.66 -19.14 7.11
C ALA A 359 21.52 -19.89 8.15
N ARG A 360 22.48 -19.19 8.78
CA ARG A 360 23.34 -19.74 9.82
C ARG A 360 22.57 -20.05 11.11
N VAL A 361 21.82 -19.08 11.63
CA VAL A 361 21.05 -19.22 12.88
C VAL A 361 19.94 -20.27 12.71
N TYR A 362 19.31 -20.32 11.54
CA TYR A 362 18.31 -21.32 11.18
C TYR A 362 18.90 -22.73 11.14
N SER A 363 20.09 -22.90 10.54
CA SER A 363 20.78 -24.19 10.46
C SER A 363 21.27 -24.70 11.82
N ALA A 364 21.71 -23.81 12.72
CA ALA A 364 22.17 -24.20 14.06
C ALA A 364 21.05 -24.75 14.96
N GLY A 365 19.81 -24.27 14.79
CA GLY A 365 18.62 -24.75 15.50
C GLY A 365 18.08 -26.11 15.03
N SER A 366 18.54 -26.58 13.86
CA SER A 366 18.05 -27.80 13.19
C SER A 366 18.83 -29.09 13.55
N THR A 367 19.61 -29.08 14.63
CA THR A 367 20.52 -30.19 14.99
C THR A 367 19.97 -31.18 16.04
N ASN A 368 18.67 -31.14 16.35
CA ASN A 368 18.10 -32.03 17.38
C ASN A 368 16.79 -32.69 16.92
N THR A 369 16.89 -33.70 16.05
CA THR A 369 15.74 -34.49 15.56
C THR A 369 15.41 -35.73 16.41
N ASP A 370 15.94 -35.87 17.63
CA ASP A 370 15.75 -37.08 18.46
C ASP A 370 14.81 -36.92 19.66
N ARG A 371 13.96 -35.90 19.69
CA ARG A 371 12.84 -35.83 20.65
C ARG A 371 11.53 -35.57 19.92
N GLY A 372 10.86 -36.67 19.59
CA GLY A 372 9.54 -36.71 18.98
C GLY A 372 8.40 -36.33 19.93
N ASP A 373 8.45 -35.12 20.48
CA ASP A 373 7.30 -34.47 21.11
C ASP A 373 7.11 -33.13 20.39
N GLY A 374 6.02 -33.04 19.63
CA GLY A 374 5.73 -31.94 18.73
C GLY A 374 5.53 -30.63 19.46
N ASP A 375 6.24 -29.60 18.98
CA ASP A 375 5.75 -28.24 18.68
C ASP A 375 6.84 -27.59 17.80
N GLY A 376 6.53 -27.33 16.53
CA GLY A 376 7.46 -26.84 15.50
C GLY A 376 7.85 -25.36 15.65
N GLU A 377 8.17 -24.90 16.86
CA GLU A 377 8.33 -23.48 17.20
C GLU A 377 9.75 -22.90 16.96
N ASN A 378 10.74 -23.70 16.55
CA ASN A 378 12.16 -23.35 16.77
C ASN A 378 13.02 -22.96 15.55
N ALA A 379 12.44 -22.40 14.49
CA ALA A 379 13.26 -21.81 13.43
C ALA A 379 12.72 -20.46 12.90
N VAL A 380 12.54 -19.49 13.81
CA VAL A 380 12.25 -18.10 13.42
C VAL A 380 13.55 -17.44 12.89
N PRO A 381 13.55 -16.81 11.70
CA PRO A 381 14.70 -16.06 11.18
C PRO A 381 15.26 -15.03 12.17
N PHE A 382 16.57 -14.82 12.14
CA PHE A 382 17.25 -13.80 12.93
C PHE A 382 16.63 -12.41 12.73
N VAL A 383 16.32 -12.00 11.49
CA VAL A 383 15.75 -10.67 11.24
C VAL A 383 14.36 -10.49 11.88
N GLN A 384 13.53 -11.53 11.90
CA GLN A 384 12.24 -11.49 12.60
C GLN A 384 12.43 -11.36 14.12
N LYS A 385 13.38 -12.13 14.70
CA LYS A 385 13.73 -12.01 16.12
C LYS A 385 14.26 -10.62 16.46
N LEU A 386 15.16 -10.10 15.62
CA LEU A 386 15.75 -8.77 15.74
C LEU A 386 14.67 -7.69 15.76
N ASN A 387 13.79 -7.70 14.76
CA ASN A 387 12.74 -6.71 14.62
C ASN A 387 11.82 -6.68 15.86
N VAL A 388 11.39 -7.84 16.38
CA VAL A 388 10.59 -7.92 17.61
C VAL A 388 11.38 -7.48 18.84
N TYR A 389 12.65 -7.90 18.96
CA TYR A 389 13.49 -7.56 20.11
C TYR A 389 13.72 -6.05 20.22
N ILE A 390 13.88 -5.34 19.09
CA ILE A 390 14.06 -3.88 19.06
C ILE A 390 12.90 -3.14 19.76
N ASN A 391 11.67 -3.63 19.65
CA ASN A 391 10.50 -3.02 20.31
C ASN A 391 10.61 -2.99 21.85
N SER A 392 11.44 -3.87 22.43
CA SER A 392 11.69 -3.91 23.88
C SER A 392 12.82 -2.98 24.35
N LEU A 393 13.56 -2.38 23.41
CA LEU A 393 14.75 -1.59 23.70
C LEU A 393 14.44 -0.09 23.79
N ALA A 394 14.88 0.54 24.88
CA ALA A 394 14.90 2.00 24.98
C ALA A 394 16.01 2.63 24.11
N GLN A 395 17.15 1.95 23.97
CA GLN A 395 18.32 2.42 23.24
C GLN A 395 19.04 1.25 22.57
N TRP A 396 19.57 1.50 21.37
CA TRP A 396 20.36 0.54 20.62
C TRP A 396 21.64 0.12 21.36
N ASN A 397 21.91 -1.19 21.37
CA ASN A 397 23.15 -1.78 21.85
C ASN A 397 23.53 -2.94 20.93
N GLU A 398 24.38 -2.66 19.95
CA GLU A 398 24.78 -3.59 18.89
C GLU A 398 25.37 -4.89 19.44
N GLU A 399 26.35 -4.80 20.34
CA GLU A 399 27.03 -5.97 20.90
C GLU A 399 26.05 -6.89 21.64
N LYS A 400 25.17 -6.30 22.46
CA LYS A 400 24.15 -7.06 23.20
C LYS A 400 23.17 -7.75 22.25
N VAL A 401 22.62 -7.02 21.29
CA VAL A 401 21.58 -7.53 20.37
C VAL A 401 22.10 -8.71 19.56
N PHE A 402 23.27 -8.58 18.91
CA PHE A 402 23.81 -9.65 18.09
C PHE A 402 24.27 -10.84 18.93
N THR A 403 24.89 -10.61 20.09
CA THR A 403 25.31 -11.73 20.96
C THR A 403 24.11 -12.50 21.49
N GLU A 404 23.01 -11.83 21.87
CA GLU A 404 21.80 -12.51 22.37
C GLU A 404 21.03 -13.25 21.26
N LEU A 405 20.94 -12.68 20.06
CA LEU A 405 20.08 -13.24 19.00
C LEU A 405 20.82 -14.17 18.03
N ALA A 406 22.12 -13.95 17.81
CA ALA A 406 22.95 -14.74 16.89
C ALA A 406 24.09 -15.49 17.60
N GLY A 407 24.29 -15.29 18.92
CA GLY A 407 25.29 -16.00 19.72
C GLY A 407 26.72 -15.44 19.63
N GLU A 408 26.96 -14.46 18.76
CA GLU A 408 28.28 -13.86 18.50
C GLU A 408 28.14 -12.35 18.25
N THR A 409 29.25 -11.61 18.37
CA THR A 409 29.24 -10.17 18.07
C THR A 409 29.11 -9.94 16.56
N VAL A 410 28.52 -8.81 16.15
CA VAL A 410 28.35 -8.48 14.72
C VAL A 410 29.68 -8.41 13.96
N ASP A 411 30.74 -7.91 14.60
CA ASP A 411 32.09 -7.88 14.02
C ASP A 411 32.58 -9.29 13.66
N MET A 412 32.32 -10.28 14.52
CA MET A 412 32.71 -11.67 14.27
C MET A 412 31.89 -12.32 13.16
N LEU A 413 30.59 -12.05 13.16
CA LEU A 413 29.69 -12.52 12.10
C LEU A 413 30.10 -11.92 10.75
N TRP A 414 30.44 -10.63 10.71
CA TRP A 414 30.87 -9.94 9.50
C TRP A 414 32.19 -10.50 8.94
N ILE A 415 33.18 -10.74 9.82
CA ILE A 415 34.45 -11.37 9.43
C ILE A 415 34.19 -12.74 8.80
N GLN A 416 33.33 -13.55 9.41
CA GLN A 416 33.00 -14.89 8.90
C GLN A 416 32.25 -14.85 7.57
N TYR A 417 31.27 -13.95 7.45
CA TYR A 417 30.58 -13.73 6.19
C TYR A 417 31.56 -13.34 5.07
N CYS A 418 32.51 -12.45 5.35
CA CYS A 418 33.57 -12.08 4.40
C CYS A 418 34.50 -13.26 4.05
N ALA A 419 34.82 -14.12 5.03
CA ALA A 419 35.70 -15.27 4.81
C ALA A 419 35.10 -16.34 3.89
N GLU A 420 33.78 -16.55 3.92
CA GLU A 420 33.11 -17.56 3.07
C GLU A 420 33.22 -17.28 1.56
N GLU A 421 33.59 -16.06 1.13
CA GLU A 421 33.88 -15.78 -0.30
C GLU A 421 35.23 -16.37 -0.73
N LEU A 422 36.21 -16.37 0.18
CA LEU A 422 37.58 -16.82 -0.08
C LEU A 422 37.68 -18.33 -0.30
N GLU A 423 36.74 -19.12 0.24
CA GLU A 423 36.71 -20.58 0.05
C GLU A 423 36.16 -21.01 -1.32
N THR A 424 35.42 -20.14 -2.02
CA THR A 424 34.80 -20.47 -3.32
C THR A 424 35.68 -20.16 -4.53
N ASN A 425 36.75 -19.40 -4.34
CA ASN A 425 37.81 -19.22 -5.32
C ASN A 425 38.94 -20.20 -4.98
N GLU A 426 39.12 -21.27 -5.76
CA GLU A 426 40.26 -22.17 -5.63
C GLU A 426 41.56 -21.34 -5.65
N THR A 427 42.12 -21.12 -4.46
CA THR A 427 43.34 -20.34 -4.27
C THR A 427 44.51 -21.25 -4.64
N THR A 428 45.34 -20.84 -5.59
CA THR A 428 46.50 -21.63 -5.98
C THR A 428 47.50 -21.73 -4.82
N PRO A 429 48.31 -22.81 -4.74
CA PRO A 429 49.34 -22.94 -3.71
C PRO A 429 50.28 -21.72 -3.62
N GLU A 430 50.56 -21.06 -4.74
CA GLU A 430 51.36 -19.83 -4.78
C GLU A 430 50.67 -18.65 -4.09
N GLN A 431 49.36 -18.49 -4.27
CA GLN A 431 48.58 -17.43 -3.65
C GLN A 431 48.46 -17.64 -2.13
N ILE A 432 48.26 -18.89 -1.70
CA ILE A 432 48.27 -19.27 -0.27
C ILE A 432 49.62 -18.91 0.37
N GLN A 433 50.73 -19.08 -0.36
CA GLN A 433 52.05 -18.77 0.17
C GLN A 433 52.30 -17.25 0.27
N GLU A 434 51.75 -16.47 -0.66
CA GLU A 434 51.83 -15.01 -0.64
C GLU A 434 50.95 -14.41 0.46
N ASP A 435 49.72 -14.92 0.63
CA ASP A 435 48.78 -14.50 1.66
C ASP A 435 49.29 -14.86 3.07
N ASN A 436 49.89 -16.04 3.23
CA ASN A 436 50.57 -16.41 4.48
C ASN A 436 51.77 -15.49 4.79
N ALA A 437 52.52 -15.07 3.77
CA ALA A 437 53.63 -14.14 3.96
C ALA A 437 53.14 -12.73 4.35
N ALA A 438 52.00 -12.29 3.81
CA ALA A 438 51.33 -11.05 4.20
C ALA A 438 50.82 -11.12 5.64
N LEU A 439 50.12 -12.20 6.01
CA LEU A 439 49.63 -12.44 7.37
C LEU A 439 50.77 -12.42 8.41
N VAL A 440 51.90 -13.05 8.10
CA VAL A 440 53.08 -13.03 8.99
C VAL A 440 53.66 -11.62 9.14
N ARG A 441 53.59 -10.78 8.11
CA ARG A 441 54.03 -9.38 8.16
C ARG A 441 53.10 -8.54 9.05
N ASP A 442 51.80 -8.75 8.92
CA ASP A 442 50.80 -8.03 9.71
C ASP A 442 50.85 -8.45 11.18
N LEU A 443 51.00 -9.74 11.46
CA LEU A 443 51.20 -10.26 12.83
C LEU A 443 52.48 -9.70 13.48
N LYS A 444 53.57 -9.54 12.72
CA LYS A 444 54.80 -8.88 13.21
C LYS A 444 54.58 -7.40 13.53
N THR A 445 53.79 -6.71 12.72
CA THR A 445 53.45 -5.29 12.93
C THR A 445 52.57 -5.12 14.17
N ILE A 446 51.61 -6.02 14.36
CA ILE A 446 50.76 -6.08 15.55
C ILE A 446 51.59 -6.39 16.80
N LEU A 447 52.52 -7.36 16.72
CA LEU A 447 53.42 -7.69 17.82
C LEU A 447 54.28 -6.49 18.22
N ALA A 448 54.84 -5.77 17.25
CA ALA A 448 55.61 -4.55 17.51
C ALA A 448 54.77 -3.43 18.15
N ALA A 449 53.49 -3.31 17.79
CA ALA A 449 52.57 -2.37 18.42
C ALA A 449 52.21 -2.76 19.87
N ILE A 450 52.09 -4.06 20.17
CA ILE A 450 51.88 -4.57 21.52
C ILE A 450 53.11 -4.36 22.41
N GLU A 451 54.30 -4.55 21.85
CA GLU A 451 55.58 -4.41 22.56
C GLU A 451 55.99 -2.94 22.77
N ASN A 452 55.37 -1.98 22.07
CA ASN A 452 55.63 -0.56 22.24
C ASN A 452 54.86 0.01 23.47
N PRO A 453 55.56 0.48 24.52
CA PRO A 453 54.94 0.99 25.74
C PRO A 453 54.20 2.33 25.58
N GLU A 454 54.36 3.03 24.46
CA GLU A 454 53.62 4.28 24.15
C GLU A 454 52.33 4.05 23.34
N THR A 455 52.00 2.80 23.00
CA THR A 455 50.78 2.49 22.24
C THR A 455 49.53 2.78 23.06
N ASP A 456 48.59 3.50 22.46
CA ASP A 456 47.30 3.86 23.07
C ASP A 456 46.59 2.61 23.64
N PRO A 457 46.23 2.60 24.95
CA PRO A 457 45.50 1.50 25.58
C PRO A 457 44.20 1.11 24.87
N ALA A 458 43.52 2.05 24.19
CA ALA A 458 42.33 1.76 23.39
C ALA A 458 42.66 0.95 22.13
N VAL A 459 43.82 1.22 21.51
CA VAL A 459 44.35 0.46 20.36
C VAL A 459 44.76 -0.94 20.80
N LEU A 460 45.44 -1.07 21.95
CA LEU A 460 45.80 -2.37 22.54
C LEU A 460 44.56 -3.22 22.90
N MET A 461 43.49 -2.61 23.41
CA MET A 461 42.22 -3.30 23.67
C MET A 461 41.56 -3.80 22.40
N ARG A 462 41.59 -3.00 21.32
CA ARG A 462 41.02 -3.37 20.02
C ARG A 462 41.81 -4.52 19.38
N ILE A 463 43.14 -4.44 19.42
CA ILE A 463 44.05 -5.50 18.97
C ILE A 463 43.84 -6.79 19.78
N SER A 464 43.74 -6.71 21.12
CA SER A 464 43.51 -7.88 21.98
C SER A 464 42.17 -8.56 21.69
N ARG A 465 41.12 -7.78 21.40
CA ARG A 465 39.80 -8.30 21.05
C ARG A 465 39.85 -9.07 19.72
N VAL A 466 40.46 -8.48 18.70
CA VAL A 466 40.63 -9.10 17.37
C VAL A 466 41.47 -10.37 17.45
N LEU A 467 42.60 -10.36 18.18
CA LEU A 467 43.45 -11.54 18.34
C LEU A 467 42.77 -12.66 19.12
N ARG A 468 42.07 -12.37 20.23
CA ARG A 468 41.32 -13.39 21.00
C ARG A 468 40.22 -14.02 20.16
N SER A 469 39.58 -13.21 19.33
CA SER A 469 38.56 -13.66 18.40
C SER A 469 39.13 -14.56 17.31
N GLY A 470 40.22 -14.15 16.64
CA GLY A 470 40.88 -14.96 15.61
C GLY A 470 41.44 -16.28 16.16
N ILE A 471 42.04 -16.26 17.36
CA ILE A 471 42.55 -17.48 18.01
C ILE A 471 41.41 -18.45 18.36
N LYS A 472 40.24 -17.96 18.80
CA LYS A 472 39.09 -18.83 19.09
C LYS A 472 38.56 -19.52 17.84
N VAL A 473 38.53 -18.82 16.71
CA VAL A 473 38.14 -19.39 15.41
C VAL A 473 39.15 -20.46 14.98
N ALA A 474 40.45 -20.15 15.04
CA ALA A 474 41.52 -21.09 14.69
C ALA A 474 41.54 -22.35 15.58
N ILE A 475 41.27 -22.21 16.89
CA ILE A 475 41.15 -23.37 17.81
C ILE A 475 39.95 -24.25 17.42
N LYS A 476 38.80 -23.65 17.10
CA LYS A 476 37.60 -24.40 16.71
C LYS A 476 37.78 -25.16 15.39
N GLU A 477 38.52 -24.60 14.44
CA GLU A 477 38.89 -25.28 13.19
C GLU A 477 39.93 -26.39 13.38
N LEU A 478 40.86 -26.21 14.32
CA LEU A 478 41.86 -27.23 14.68
C LEU A 478 41.25 -28.39 15.49
N ASP A 479 40.25 -28.14 16.35
CA ASP A 479 39.54 -29.18 17.09
C ASP A 479 38.57 -29.99 16.19
N ALA A 480 38.18 -29.43 15.03
CA ALA A 480 37.30 -30.07 14.05
C ALA A 480 38.05 -30.93 13.01
N LYS A 481 39.37 -30.80 12.90
CA LYS A 481 40.26 -31.60 12.04
C LYS A 481 40.98 -32.66 12.86
#